data_AF-A0A2N9W4J0-F1
#
_entry.id   AF-A0A2N9W4J0-F1
#
_cell.length_a   1.000
_cell.length_b   1.000
_cell.length_c   1.000
_cell.angle_alpha   90.00
_cell.angle_beta   90.00
_cell.angle_gamma   90.00
#
_symmetry.space_group_name_H-M   'P 1'
#
loop_
_entity.id
_entity.type
_entity.pdbx_description
1 polymer ?
#
loop_
_entity_poly.entity_id
_entity_poly.type
_entity_poly.pdbx_seq_one_letter_code
_entity_poly.pdbx_strand_id
1 'polypeptide(L)' 'MAPVMKEELDRLRRRYKELGEVIDDLTDTLGHASSATESVLEPELIRARKELSSVVERLKSLSGES' A
#
# COMPACT_ATOMS: atom_id res chain seq x y z
N MET A 1 5.43 27.08 -7.65
CA MET A 1 5.85 25.73 -7.22
C MET A 1 4.63 24.96 -6.71
N ALA A 2 3.70 24.59 -7.59
CA ALA A 2 2.36 24.11 -7.18
C ALA A 2 1.77 22.93 -7.99
N PRO A 3 1.95 22.79 -9.33
CA PRO A 3 1.30 21.70 -10.06
C PRO A 3 1.96 20.34 -9.83
N VAL A 4 3.30 20.30 -9.71
CA VAL A 4 4.07 19.06 -9.52
C VAL A 4 3.75 18.40 -8.16
N MET A 5 3.56 19.21 -7.11
CA MET A 5 3.28 18.71 -5.77
C MET A 5 1.86 18.12 -5.65
N LYS A 6 0.89 18.71 -6.35
CA LYS A 6 -0.48 18.18 -6.43
C LYS A 6 -0.53 16.86 -7.19
N GLU A 7 0.16 16.77 -8.33
CA GLU A 7 0.22 15.55 -9.13
C GLU A 7 0.92 14.40 -8.38
N GLU A 8 2.00 14.70 -7.65
CA GLU A 8 2.68 13.70 -6.82
C GLU A 8 1.78 13.21 -5.66
N LEU A 9 1.06 14.11 -4.99
CA LEU A 9 0.08 13.77 -3.96
C LEU A 9 -1.07 12.89 -4.51
N ASP A 10 -1.61 13.24 -5.68
CA ASP A 10 -2.66 12.46 -6.33
C ASP A 10 -2.18 11.06 -6.71
N ARG A 11 -0.93 10.92 -7.20
CA ARG A 11 -0.31 9.61 -7.47
C ARG A 11 -0.15 8.78 -6.20
N LEU A 12 0.35 9.38 -5.13
CA LEU A 12 0.53 8.70 -3.85
C LEU A 12 -0.81 8.28 -3.22
N ARG A 13 -1.86 9.10 -3.34
CA ARG A 13 -3.21 8.76 -2.89
C ARG A 13 -3.81 7.59 -3.67
N ARG A 14 -3.62 7.57 -5.00
CA ARG A 14 -4.02 6.41 -5.82
C ARG A 14 -3.27 5.16 -5.39
N ARG A 15 -1.95 5.25 -5.25
CA ARG A 15 -1.12 4.12 -4.84
C ARG A 15 -1.49 3.60 -3.45
N TYR A 16 -1.82 4.49 -2.52
CA TYR A 16 -2.32 4.14 -1.19
C TYR A 16 -3.60 3.31 -1.28
N LYS A 17 -4.56 3.76 -2.11
CA LYS A 17 -5.83 3.04 -2.32
C LYS A 17 -5.59 1.67 -2.95
N GLU A 18 -4.82 1.63 -4.03
CA GLU A 18 -4.51 0.39 -4.76
C GLU A 18 -3.82 -0.65 -3.85
N LEU A 19 -2.83 -0.22 -3.05
CA LEU A 19 -2.16 -1.11 -2.10
C LEU A 19 -3.10 -1.59 -0.99
N GLY A 20 -4.04 -0.74 -0.55
CA GLY A 20 -5.08 -1.13 0.39
C GLY A 20 -5.98 -2.23 -0.17
N GLU A 21 -6.45 -2.08 -1.42
CA GLU A 21 -7.27 -3.09 -2.12
C GLU A 21 -6.50 -4.41 -2.28
N VAL A 22 -5.22 -4.36 -2.68
CA VAL A 22 -4.37 -5.55 -2.79
C VAL A 22 -4.18 -6.25 -1.44
N ILE A 23 -3.99 -5.49 -0.35
CA ILE A 23 -3.84 -6.05 0.99
C ILE A 23 -5.12 -6.74 1.45
N ASP A 24 -6.29 -6.16 1.14
CA ASP A 24 -7.60 -6.74 1.46
C ASP A 24 -7.79 -8.08 0.73
N ASP A 25 -7.58 -8.09 -0.59
CA ASP A 25 -7.66 -9.29 -1.43
C ASP A 25 -6.69 -10.40 -0.97
N LEU A 26 -5.44 -10.04 -0.65
CA LEU A 26 -4.45 -10.99 -0.14
C LEU A 26 -4.84 -11.54 1.23
N THR A 27 -5.42 -10.70 2.10
CA THR A 27 -5.85 -11.12 3.44
C THR A 27 -7.06 -12.05 3.37
N ASP A 28 -8.04 -11.74 2.52
CA ASP A 28 -9.20 -12.60 2.27
C ASP A 28 -8.77 -13.95 1.68
N THR A 29 -7.92 -13.92 0.65
CA THR A 29 -7.38 -15.13 0.02
C THR A 29 -6.61 -15.98 1.03
N LEU A 30 -5.79 -15.38 1.88
CA LEU A 30 -5.07 -16.07 2.96
C LEU A 30 -6.03 -16.71 3.98
N GLY A 31 -7.14 -16.07 4.31
CA GLY A 31 -8.16 -16.62 5.21
C GLY A 31 -8.81 -17.91 4.71
N HIS A 32 -8.71 -18.18 3.41
CA HIS A 32 -9.26 -19.37 2.74
C HIS A 32 -8.19 -20.26 2.09
N ALA A 33 -6.92 -19.90 2.22
CA ALA A 33 -5.80 -20.53 1.53
C ALA A 33 -5.42 -21.89 2.12
N SER A 34 -4.89 -22.78 1.28
CA SER A 34 -4.14 -23.95 1.74
C SER A 34 -2.76 -23.53 2.25
N SER A 35 -2.10 -24.34 3.09
CA SER A 35 -0.75 -24.03 3.60
C SER A 35 0.31 -23.81 2.50
N ALA A 36 0.15 -24.45 1.34
CA ALA A 36 1.05 -24.24 0.19
C ALA A 36 0.84 -22.85 -0.45
N THR A 37 -0.40 -22.38 -0.48
CA THR A 37 -0.78 -21.05 -0.96
C THR A 37 -0.37 -19.96 0.05
N GLU A 38 -0.55 -20.22 1.35
CA GLU A 38 -0.14 -19.33 2.44
C GLU A 38 1.34 -18.98 2.37
N SER A 39 2.22 -19.98 2.20
CA SER A 39 3.67 -19.78 2.10
C SER A 39 4.10 -18.85 0.95
N VAL A 40 3.26 -18.66 -0.07
CA VAL A 40 3.52 -17.76 -1.20
C VAL A 40 2.87 -16.38 -0.98
N LEU A 41 1.68 -16.33 -0.39
CA LEU A 41 0.92 -15.09 -0.22
C LEU A 41 1.35 -14.27 1.01
N GLU A 42 1.79 -14.91 2.10
CA GLU A 42 2.31 -14.22 3.28
C GLU A 42 3.45 -13.23 2.97
N PRO A 43 4.52 -13.60 2.23
CA PRO A 43 5.58 -12.64 1.93
C PRO A 43 5.10 -11.48 1.05
N GLU A 44 4.15 -11.73 0.15
CA GLU A 44 3.56 -10.68 -0.69
C GLU A 44 2.68 -9.72 0.14
N LEU A 45 1.91 -10.23 1.10
CA LEU A 45 1.16 -9.42 2.05
C LEU A 45 2.11 -8.54 2.91
N ILE A 46 3.22 -9.10 3.38
CA ILE A 46 4.24 -8.36 4.13
C ILE A 46 4.85 -7.25 3.27
N ARG A 47 5.15 -7.52 2.01
CA ARG A 47 5.69 -6.52 1.05
C ARG A 47 4.68 -5.41 0.80
N ALA A 48 3.43 -5.74 0.50
CA ALA A 48 2.37 -4.78 0.26
C ALA A 48 2.16 -3.86 1.48
N ARG A 49 2.16 -4.41 2.70
CA ARG A 49 2.07 -3.63 3.95
C ARG A 49 3.26 -2.68 4.15
N LYS A 50 4.48 -3.11 3.82
CA LYS A 50 5.67 -2.26 3.88
C LYS A 50 5.60 -1.12 2.86
N GLU A 51 5.20 -1.42 1.63
CA GLU A 51 5.00 -0.40 0.59
C GLU A 51 3.93 0.61 1.02
N LEU A 52 2.80 0.15 1.57
CA LEU A 52 1.74 1.03 2.06
C LEU A 52 2.25 1.97 3.15
N SER A 53 3.04 1.46 4.10
CA SER A 53 3.67 2.28 5.14
C SER A 53 4.55 3.37 4.53
N SER A 54 5.39 3.03 3.55
CA SER A 54 6.26 4.00 2.88
C SER A 54 5.47 5.08 2.12
N VAL A 55 4.36 4.70 1.48
CA VAL A 55 3.45 5.65 0.82
C VAL A 55 2.81 6.60 1.83
N VAL A 56 2.38 6.09 2.99
CA VAL A 56 1.82 6.91 4.07
C VAL A 56 2.84 7.90 4.61
N GLU A 57 4.08 7.47 4.86
CA GLU A 57 5.15 8.37 5.32
C GLU A 57 5.42 9.49 4.31
N ARG A 58 5.45 9.16 3.03
CA ARG A 58 5.64 10.17 1.97
C ARG A 58 4.45 11.12 1.84
N LEU A 59 3.23 10.63 2.01
CA LEU A 59 2.02 11.45 2.06
C LEU A 59 2.04 12.45 3.23
N LYS A 60 2.47 12.00 4.43
CA LYS A 60 2.60 12.85 5.61
C LYS A 60 3.65 13.94 5.41
N SER A 61 4.83 13.55 4.91
CA SER A 61 5.92 14.48 4.61
C SER A 61 5.51 15.56 3.60
N LEU A 62 4.76 15.20 2.56
CA LEU A 62 4.27 16.15 1.56
C LEU A 62 3.06 16.98 2.03
N SER A 63 2.29 16.50 3.00
CA SER A 63 1.14 17.24 3.55
C SER A 63 1.54 18.31 4.58
N GLY A 64 2.83 18.41 4.93
CA GLY A 64 3.34 19.44 5.83
C GLY A 64 3.12 19.14 7.31
N GLU A 65 2.77 17.90 7.67
CA GLU A 65 2.83 17.45 9.06
C GLU A 65 4.29 17.08 9.37
N SER A 66 5.07 18.08 9.81
CA SER A 66 6.38 17.92 10.44
C SER A 66 6.48 18.83 11.65
#